data_AF-A0A9X3J3X9-F1
#
_entry.id   AF-A0A9X3J3X9-F1
#
_cell.length_a   1.000
_cell.length_b   1.000
_cell.length_c   1.000
_cell.angle_alpha   90.00
_cell.angle_beta   90.00
_cell.angle_gamma   90.00
#
_symmetry.space_group_name_H-M   'P 1'
#
loop_
_entity.id
_entity.type
_entity.pdbx_description
1 polymer ?
#
loop_
_entity_poly.entity_id
_entity_poly.type
_entity_poly.pdbx_seq_one_letter_code
_entity_poly.pdbx_strand_id
1 'polypeptide(L)'
;MTHVRSDLELAFVSQGQRFRDDDGATIAVRVEALGELELAGVAIGDPLASELQSVTPPTGTIAGRGRVELALARAEDGAEQVAAARVVLAETPVVQWVEVEDGVFGVDAGVAAFASAGAVAGLATEAVAEELLGLLDKHERGGWTWARVEVEGHSVVVFSSGHGDGIYASYWGLDAEGRAVALAIDFGLLIGRVFERFVVPRPHRRGRVDAPALTARGVTLRVPWLRPRWLEIHGARLPAEHRVYVRLTSPGEAADRWIRHHFTGQDRRVFRIDLREVPAAAALAVRIVTGLRPLTPA
;
A
#
# COMPACT_ATOMS: atom_id res chain seq x y z
N MET A 1 -12.09 10.71 -7.58
CA MET A 1 -10.65 11.03 -7.49
C MET A 1 -9.94 9.84 -8.10
N THR A 2 -9.06 10.02 -9.08
CA THR A 2 -8.34 8.90 -9.68
C THR A 2 -7.38 8.33 -8.63
N HIS A 3 -7.53 7.04 -8.29
CA HIS A 3 -6.60 6.40 -7.36
C HIS A 3 -5.22 6.28 -8.03
N VAL A 4 -4.16 6.63 -7.30
CA VAL A 4 -2.80 6.30 -7.75
C VAL A 4 -2.64 4.79 -7.60
N ARG A 5 -2.16 4.14 -8.66
CA ARG A 5 -1.88 2.71 -8.69
C ARG A 5 -0.40 2.43 -8.89
N SER A 6 0.03 1.29 -8.42
CA SER A 6 1.27 0.62 -8.78
C SER A 6 1.36 0.42 -10.29
N ASP A 7 2.58 0.29 -10.81
CA ASP A 7 2.77 -0.23 -12.16
C ASP A 7 2.50 -1.74 -12.15
N LEU A 8 1.23 -2.09 -12.38
CA LEU A 8 0.75 -3.47 -12.30
C LEU A 8 1.44 -4.38 -13.31
N GLU A 9 1.79 -3.90 -14.50
CA GLU A 9 2.56 -4.73 -15.44
C GLU A 9 3.92 -5.05 -14.83
N LEU A 10 4.67 -4.04 -14.37
CA LEU A 10 5.98 -4.28 -13.76
C LEU A 10 5.92 -5.14 -12.50
N ALA A 11 4.82 -5.11 -11.74
CA ALA A 11 4.63 -5.98 -10.58
C ALA A 11 4.55 -7.48 -10.95
N PHE A 12 4.17 -7.81 -12.19
CA PHE A 12 3.97 -9.20 -12.64
C PHE A 12 4.90 -9.65 -13.78
N VAL A 13 5.76 -8.79 -14.33
CA VAL A 13 6.54 -9.07 -15.56
C VAL A 13 7.78 -9.96 -15.34
N SER A 14 8.35 -10.10 -14.14
CA SER A 14 9.44 -11.07 -13.91
C SER A 14 9.71 -11.39 -12.43
N GLN A 15 10.21 -12.60 -12.16
CA GLN A 15 10.74 -12.92 -10.83
C GLN A 15 11.99 -12.07 -10.54
N GLY A 16 11.97 -11.36 -9.42
CA GLY A 16 13.10 -10.57 -8.96
C GLY A 16 13.13 -9.13 -9.48
N GLN A 17 12.03 -8.61 -10.07
CA GLN A 17 11.91 -7.18 -10.35
C GLN A 17 12.15 -6.37 -9.07
N ARG A 18 12.88 -5.26 -9.15
CA ARG A 18 13.22 -4.45 -8.00
C ARG A 18 12.68 -3.04 -8.15
N PHE A 19 12.25 -2.45 -7.05
CA PHE A 19 11.77 -1.08 -6.94
C PHE A 19 12.56 -0.36 -5.87
N ARG A 20 12.75 0.96 -6.01
CA ARG A 20 13.26 1.80 -4.91
C ARG A 20 12.13 2.53 -4.24
N ASP A 21 12.05 2.41 -2.92
CA ASP A 21 11.17 3.23 -2.10
C ASP A 21 11.67 4.68 -2.00
N ASP A 22 10.94 5.53 -1.29
CA ASP A 22 11.28 6.95 -1.18
C ASP A 22 12.49 7.26 -0.29
N ASP A 23 12.91 6.29 0.51
CA ASP A 23 14.08 6.37 1.36
C ASP A 23 15.32 5.72 0.71
N GLY A 24 15.14 5.14 -0.49
CA GLY A 24 16.18 4.50 -1.28
C GLY A 24 16.36 3.01 -0.97
N ALA A 25 15.55 2.44 -0.06
CA ALA A 25 15.57 1.01 0.20
C ALA A 25 14.98 0.25 -0.99
N THR A 26 15.49 -0.96 -1.22
CA THR A 26 15.08 -1.76 -2.37
C THR A 26 14.00 -2.77 -1.97
N ILE A 27 12.90 -2.78 -2.72
CA ILE A 27 11.84 -3.78 -2.61
C ILE A 27 11.97 -4.73 -3.79
N ALA A 28 12.18 -6.01 -3.54
CA ALA A 28 12.16 -7.04 -4.58
C ALA A 28 10.74 -7.61 -4.73
N VAL A 29 10.33 -7.93 -5.95
CA VAL A 29 9.03 -8.53 -6.24
C VAL A 29 9.22 -9.88 -6.90
N ARG A 30 8.42 -10.86 -6.46
CA ARG A 30 8.28 -12.16 -7.13
C ARG A 30 6.81 -12.49 -7.32
N VAL A 31 6.52 -13.30 -8.33
CA VAL A 31 5.16 -13.76 -8.61
C VAL A 31 4.97 -15.17 -8.05
N GLU A 32 3.87 -15.38 -7.33
CA GLU A 32 3.37 -16.68 -6.89
C GLU A 32 2.07 -17.00 -7.64
N ALA A 33 2.02 -18.14 -8.33
CA ALA A 33 0.77 -18.63 -8.94
C ALA A 33 -0.02 -19.46 -7.94
N LEU A 34 -1.31 -19.15 -7.77
CA LEU A 34 -2.23 -19.87 -6.86
C LEU A 34 -3.13 -20.88 -7.58
N GLY A 35 -2.95 -21.03 -8.90
CA GLY A 35 -3.70 -21.96 -9.75
C GLY A 35 -4.85 -21.29 -10.50
N GLU A 36 -5.78 -22.10 -11.02
CA GLU A 36 -6.91 -21.65 -11.84
C GLU A 36 -8.22 -21.60 -11.06
N LEU A 37 -9.07 -20.62 -11.37
CA LEU A 37 -10.42 -20.44 -10.83
C LEU A 37 -11.45 -20.53 -11.95
N GLU A 38 -12.49 -21.33 -11.77
CA GLU A 38 -13.63 -21.38 -12.70
C GLU A 38 -14.59 -20.22 -12.38
N LEU A 39 -14.82 -19.36 -13.37
CA LEU A 39 -15.53 -18.10 -13.24
C LEU A 39 -16.83 -18.12 -14.05
N ALA A 40 -17.90 -17.62 -13.42
CA ALA A 40 -19.15 -17.22 -14.05
C ALA A 40 -19.51 -15.85 -13.46
N GLY A 41 -18.91 -14.80 -14.04
CA GLY A 41 -18.70 -13.53 -13.33
C GLY A 41 -17.54 -13.62 -12.34
N VAL A 42 -17.11 -12.47 -11.81
CA VAL A 42 -16.06 -12.39 -10.80
C VAL A 42 -16.45 -11.41 -9.71
N ALA A 43 -16.10 -11.77 -8.48
CA ALA A 43 -16.28 -10.95 -7.29
C ALA A 43 -14.95 -10.75 -6.56
N ILE A 44 -14.84 -9.59 -5.91
CA ILE A 44 -13.68 -9.14 -5.14
C ILE A 44 -14.14 -8.59 -3.79
N GLY A 45 -13.27 -8.64 -2.79
CA GLY A 45 -13.56 -8.07 -1.48
C GLY A 45 -12.91 -8.85 -0.35
N ASP A 46 -13.24 -8.46 0.87
CA ASP A 46 -12.92 -9.23 2.08
C ASP A 46 -14.01 -10.30 2.32
N PRO A 47 -13.68 -11.60 2.15
CA PRO A 47 -14.66 -12.68 2.32
C PRO A 47 -15.10 -12.90 3.76
N LEU A 48 -14.32 -12.45 4.75
CA LEU A 48 -14.62 -12.66 6.16
C LEU A 48 -15.37 -11.47 6.78
N ALA A 49 -15.32 -10.30 6.14
CA ALA A 49 -16.12 -9.13 6.50
C ALA A 49 -17.46 -9.03 5.77
N SER A 50 -17.82 -10.02 4.94
CA SER A 50 -19.01 -9.98 4.05
C SER A 50 -19.01 -8.80 3.06
N GLU A 51 -17.82 -8.34 2.66
CA GLU A 51 -17.61 -7.21 1.73
C GLU A 51 -17.30 -7.68 0.31
N LEU A 52 -17.65 -8.94 -0.03
CA LEU A 52 -17.49 -9.45 -1.39
C LEU A 52 -18.55 -8.89 -2.32
N GLN A 53 -18.12 -8.31 -3.43
CA GLN A 53 -18.99 -7.71 -4.44
C GLN A 53 -18.62 -8.17 -5.84
N SER A 54 -19.65 -8.38 -6.66
CA SER A 54 -19.46 -8.71 -8.07
C SER A 54 -19.05 -7.47 -8.86
N VAL A 55 -18.09 -7.63 -9.76
CA VAL A 55 -17.61 -6.54 -10.62
C VAL A 55 -17.82 -6.87 -12.08
N THR A 56 -18.15 -5.85 -12.87
CA THR A 56 -18.49 -6.00 -14.29
C THR A 56 -17.36 -5.45 -15.16
N PRO A 57 -16.91 -6.19 -16.20
CA PRO A 57 -15.92 -5.66 -17.13
C PRO A 57 -16.53 -4.55 -18.00
N PRO A 58 -15.73 -3.62 -18.56
CA PRO A 58 -16.24 -2.56 -19.42
C PRO A 58 -16.99 -3.06 -20.66
N THR A 59 -16.61 -4.25 -21.16
CA THR A 59 -17.26 -4.90 -22.29
C THR A 59 -17.30 -6.41 -22.10
N GLY A 60 -18.38 -7.04 -22.54
CA GLY A 60 -18.54 -8.50 -22.53
C GLY A 60 -18.91 -9.06 -21.16
N THR A 61 -18.65 -10.35 -20.96
CA THR A 61 -18.89 -11.07 -19.70
C THR A 61 -17.66 -11.89 -19.35
N ILE A 62 -17.47 -12.15 -18.06
CA ILE A 62 -16.40 -13.04 -17.57
C ILE A 62 -16.97 -14.44 -17.41
N ALA A 63 -16.40 -15.40 -18.16
CA ALA A 63 -16.74 -16.81 -18.03
C ALA A 63 -15.54 -17.68 -18.39
N GLY A 64 -15.41 -18.84 -17.75
CA GLY A 64 -14.33 -19.80 -17.99
C GLY A 64 -13.24 -19.73 -16.93
N ARG A 65 -12.00 -20.06 -17.31
CA ARG A 65 -10.88 -20.19 -16.36
C ARG A 65 -10.09 -18.91 -16.25
N GLY A 66 -9.74 -18.53 -15.02
CA GLY A 66 -8.78 -17.46 -14.74
C GLY A 66 -7.64 -17.95 -13.86
N ARG A 67 -6.39 -17.63 -14.21
CA ARG A 67 -5.21 -17.97 -13.39
C ARG A 67 -4.98 -16.89 -12.33
N VAL A 68 -4.94 -17.27 -11.05
CA VAL A 68 -4.70 -16.34 -9.94
C VAL A 68 -3.20 -16.24 -9.65
N GLU A 69 -2.70 -15.01 -9.54
CA GLU A 69 -1.30 -14.69 -9.28
C GLU A 69 -1.18 -13.60 -8.22
N LEU A 70 -0.20 -13.73 -7.32
CA LEU A 70 0.17 -12.71 -6.34
C LEU A 70 1.53 -12.10 -6.70
N ALA A 71 1.63 -10.78 -6.69
CA ALA A 71 2.89 -10.07 -6.65
C ALA A 71 3.30 -9.90 -5.19
N LEU A 72 4.34 -10.59 -4.77
CA LEU A 72 4.86 -10.56 -3.39
C LEU A 72 6.02 -9.59 -3.31
N ALA A 73 5.85 -8.51 -2.54
CA ALA A 73 6.91 -7.55 -2.23
C ALA A 73 7.72 -8.04 -1.03
N ARG A 74 9.04 -8.07 -1.20
CA ARG A 74 10.01 -8.43 -0.18
C ARG A 74 10.85 -7.22 0.20
N ALA A 75 10.76 -6.82 1.46
CA ALA A 75 11.57 -5.75 2.04
C ALA A 75 13.00 -6.23 2.34
N GLU A 76 13.91 -5.30 2.65
CA GLU A 76 15.32 -5.61 2.93
C GLU A 76 15.52 -6.48 4.18
N ASP A 77 14.61 -6.40 5.16
CA ASP A 77 14.60 -7.26 6.35
C ASP A 77 14.13 -8.70 6.05
N GLY A 78 13.71 -8.95 4.80
CA GLY A 78 13.30 -10.24 4.30
C GLY A 78 11.82 -10.55 4.43
N ALA A 79 11.02 -9.68 5.07
CA ALA A 79 9.57 -9.86 5.19
C ALA A 79 8.89 -9.77 3.82
N GLU A 80 7.95 -10.69 3.56
CA GLU A 80 7.14 -10.71 2.34
C GLU A 80 5.70 -10.32 2.63
N GLN A 81 5.12 -9.52 1.73
CA GLN A 81 3.71 -9.11 1.78
C GLN A 81 3.12 -9.08 0.37
N VAL A 82 1.80 -9.27 0.26
CA VAL A 82 1.09 -9.23 -1.02
C VAL A 82 0.96 -7.78 -1.48
N ALA A 83 1.70 -7.40 -2.51
CA ALA A 83 1.67 -6.04 -3.05
C ALA A 83 0.51 -5.81 -4.02
N ALA A 84 0.20 -6.81 -4.83
CA ALA A 84 -0.95 -6.84 -5.71
C ALA A 84 -1.37 -8.29 -5.94
N ALA A 85 -2.64 -8.49 -6.29
CA ALA A 85 -3.15 -9.77 -6.74
C ALA A 85 -3.82 -9.58 -8.10
N ARG A 86 -3.76 -10.58 -8.97
CA ARG A 86 -4.51 -10.56 -10.22
C ARG A 86 -5.11 -11.91 -10.56
N VAL A 87 -6.20 -11.88 -11.32
CA VAL A 87 -6.67 -13.00 -12.12
C VAL A 87 -6.42 -12.71 -13.59
N VAL A 88 -5.66 -13.58 -14.25
CA VAL A 88 -5.40 -13.55 -15.69
C VAL A 88 -6.51 -14.32 -16.39
N LEU A 89 -7.28 -13.63 -17.23
CA LEU A 89 -8.46 -14.15 -17.92
C LEU A 89 -8.14 -14.58 -19.35
N ALA A 90 -7.12 -13.99 -19.96
CA ALA A 90 -6.59 -14.37 -21.27
C ALA A 90 -5.10 -14.06 -21.36
N GLU A 91 -4.40 -14.77 -22.25
CA GLU A 91 -2.94 -14.60 -22.47
C GLU A 91 -2.60 -13.40 -23.37
N THR A 92 -3.60 -12.69 -23.89
CA THR A 92 -3.39 -11.46 -24.67
C THR A 92 -2.80 -10.37 -23.77
N PRO A 93 -1.80 -9.58 -24.24
CA PRO A 93 -1.19 -8.54 -23.42
C PRO A 93 -2.19 -7.47 -22.97
N VAL A 94 -2.03 -7.01 -21.72
CA VAL A 94 -2.69 -5.81 -21.23
C VAL A 94 -1.99 -4.60 -21.83
N VAL A 95 -2.75 -3.72 -22.47
CA VAL A 95 -2.25 -2.44 -23.02
C VAL A 95 -2.71 -1.24 -22.20
N GLN A 96 -3.78 -1.43 -21.42
CA GLN A 96 -4.36 -0.37 -20.59
C GLN A 96 -4.96 -0.95 -19.32
N TRP A 97 -4.80 -0.23 -18.22
CA TRP A 97 -5.52 -0.50 -16.98
C TRP A 97 -6.56 0.59 -16.73
N VAL A 98 -7.78 0.17 -16.41
CA VAL A 98 -8.87 1.08 -16.02
C VAL A 98 -9.37 0.71 -14.63
N GLU A 99 -9.72 1.72 -13.84
CA GLU A 99 -10.32 1.50 -12.52
C GLU A 99 -11.67 0.78 -12.68
N VAL A 100 -11.92 -0.19 -11.80
CA VAL A 100 -13.19 -0.91 -11.75
C VAL A 100 -14.24 -0.02 -11.12
N GLU A 101 -15.40 0.15 -11.77
CA GLU A 101 -16.55 0.85 -11.18
C GLU A 101 -17.00 0.11 -9.91
N ASP A 102 -17.17 0.85 -8.82
CA ASP A 102 -17.39 0.33 -7.47
C ASP A 102 -16.35 -0.69 -6.99
N GLY A 103 -15.18 -0.79 -7.64
CA GLY A 103 -14.13 -1.76 -7.31
C GLY A 103 -13.21 -1.37 -6.16
N VAL A 104 -13.61 -0.37 -5.37
CA VAL A 104 -12.95 0.02 -4.12
C VAL A 104 -13.66 -0.66 -2.97
N PHE A 105 -12.91 -1.38 -2.13
CA PHE A 105 -13.46 -2.10 -0.98
C PHE A 105 -12.57 -1.97 0.25
N GLY A 106 -13.19 -2.09 1.42
CA GLY A 106 -12.49 -2.17 2.71
C GLY A 106 -12.06 -3.60 3.01
N VAL A 107 -10.93 -3.74 3.71
CA VAL A 107 -10.49 -4.99 4.31
C VAL A 107 -10.38 -4.79 5.82
N ASP A 108 -10.97 -5.72 6.57
CA ASP A 108 -11.03 -5.71 8.04
C ASP A 108 -10.43 -7.00 8.64
N ALA A 109 -10.46 -8.11 7.90
CA ALA A 109 -9.89 -9.39 8.32
C ALA A 109 -8.45 -9.59 7.81
N GLY A 110 -7.83 -8.56 7.24
CA GLY A 110 -6.49 -8.63 6.64
C GLY A 110 -6.40 -9.52 5.40
N VAL A 111 -7.51 -9.95 4.82
CA VAL A 111 -7.56 -10.79 3.61
C VAL A 111 -8.45 -10.19 2.51
N ALA A 112 -8.16 -10.58 1.28
CA ALA A 112 -8.97 -10.29 0.11
C ALA A 112 -9.16 -11.58 -0.71
N ALA A 113 -10.13 -11.59 -1.62
CA ALA A 113 -10.39 -12.76 -2.45
C ALA A 113 -10.73 -12.41 -3.90
N PHE A 114 -10.50 -13.40 -4.76
CA PHE A 114 -11.20 -13.54 -6.04
C PHE A 114 -12.17 -14.73 -5.92
N ALA A 115 -13.42 -14.52 -6.33
CA ALA A 115 -14.45 -15.56 -6.34
C ALA A 115 -15.24 -15.51 -7.65
N SER A 116 -15.83 -16.65 -8.04
CA SER A 116 -16.95 -16.62 -8.99
C SER A 116 -18.14 -15.91 -8.35
N ALA A 117 -18.92 -15.14 -9.13
CA ALA A 117 -20.02 -14.33 -8.59
C ALA A 117 -21.07 -15.15 -7.82
N GLY A 118 -21.28 -16.41 -8.20
CA GLY A 118 -22.19 -17.33 -7.52
C GLY A 118 -21.76 -17.72 -6.09
N ALA A 119 -20.49 -17.57 -5.73
CA ALA A 119 -20.00 -17.94 -4.40
C ALA A 119 -20.37 -16.94 -3.29
N VAL A 120 -20.77 -15.71 -3.65
CA VAL A 120 -20.90 -14.58 -2.71
C VAL A 120 -21.91 -14.89 -1.60
N ALA A 121 -23.05 -15.48 -1.93
CA ALA A 121 -24.10 -15.78 -0.94
C ALA A 121 -23.68 -16.83 0.08
N GLY A 122 -22.93 -17.86 -0.35
CA GLY A 122 -22.50 -18.96 0.53
C GLY A 122 -21.33 -18.60 1.45
N LEU A 123 -20.54 -17.57 1.11
CA LEU A 123 -19.40 -17.11 1.92
C LEU A 123 -19.81 -16.46 3.24
N ALA A 124 -21.03 -15.95 3.35
CA ALA A 124 -21.53 -15.25 4.55
C ALA A 124 -21.90 -16.20 5.71
N THR A 125 -21.57 -17.49 5.64
CA THR A 125 -21.91 -18.47 6.67
C THR A 125 -20.76 -18.65 7.66
N GLU A 126 -21.08 -18.79 8.96
CA GLU A 126 -20.07 -18.99 10.01
C GLU A 126 -19.20 -20.23 9.76
N ALA A 127 -19.80 -21.32 9.24
CA ALA A 127 -19.08 -22.55 8.94
C ALA A 127 -18.01 -22.36 7.85
N VAL A 128 -18.33 -21.62 6.78
CA VAL A 128 -17.36 -21.31 5.71
C VAL A 128 -16.27 -20.36 6.22
N ALA A 129 -16.63 -19.38 7.06
CA ALA A 129 -15.65 -18.48 7.66
C ALA A 129 -14.66 -19.23 8.59
N GLU A 130 -15.14 -20.16 9.43
CA GLU A 130 -14.29 -20.98 10.30
C GLU A 130 -13.37 -21.90 9.49
N GLU A 131 -13.89 -22.54 8.45
CA GLU A 131 -13.09 -23.36 7.54
C GLU A 131 -12.00 -22.53 6.85
N LEU A 132 -12.35 -21.35 6.32
CA LEU A 132 -11.42 -20.42 5.68
C LEU A 132 -10.31 -19.99 6.62
N LEU A 133 -10.63 -19.57 7.84
CA LEU A 133 -9.64 -19.21 8.86
C LEU A 133 -8.69 -20.38 9.15
N GLY A 134 -9.24 -21.59 9.33
CA GLY A 134 -8.43 -22.78 9.57
C GLY A 134 -7.51 -23.15 8.40
N LEU A 135 -7.91 -22.86 7.15
CA LEU A 135 -7.06 -23.05 5.97
C LEU A 135 -5.98 -21.97 5.83
N LEU A 136 -6.33 -20.72 6.10
CA LEU A 136 -5.40 -19.59 6.09
C LEU A 136 -4.30 -19.79 7.14
N ASP A 137 -4.64 -20.24 8.34
CA ASP A 137 -3.64 -20.54 9.39
C ASP A 137 -2.69 -21.67 8.97
N LYS A 138 -3.21 -22.71 8.30
CA LYS A 138 -2.40 -23.84 7.80
C LYS A 138 -1.44 -23.45 6.68
N HIS A 139 -1.76 -22.39 5.94
CA HIS A 139 -0.97 -21.93 4.79
C HIS A 139 -0.18 -20.64 5.07
N GLU A 140 -0.02 -20.26 6.34
CA GLU A 140 0.82 -19.13 6.75
C GLU A 140 2.27 -19.31 6.26
N ARG A 141 2.85 -18.24 5.69
CA ARG A 141 4.20 -18.23 5.10
C ARG A 141 5.07 -17.08 5.59
N GLY A 142 5.10 -16.82 6.90
CA GLY A 142 5.96 -15.82 7.52
C GLY A 142 5.70 -14.38 7.03
N GLY A 143 4.43 -13.99 6.93
CA GLY A 143 4.03 -12.63 6.54
C GLY A 143 2.89 -12.53 5.52
N TRP A 144 2.51 -13.65 4.92
CA TRP A 144 1.34 -13.75 4.05
C TRP A 144 0.77 -15.17 4.07
N THR A 145 -0.47 -15.32 3.66
CA THR A 145 -1.17 -16.60 3.53
C THR A 145 -2.09 -16.58 2.32
N TRP A 146 -2.55 -17.75 1.92
CA TRP A 146 -3.62 -17.92 0.96
C TRP A 146 -4.33 -19.25 1.15
N ALA A 147 -5.57 -19.33 0.71
CA ALA A 147 -6.35 -20.55 0.70
C ALA A 147 -7.23 -20.60 -0.55
N ARG A 148 -7.62 -21.83 -0.91
CA ARG A 148 -8.66 -22.08 -1.89
C ARG A 148 -9.74 -22.92 -1.25
N VAL A 149 -10.99 -22.53 -1.49
CA VAL A 149 -12.18 -23.28 -1.06
C VAL A 149 -13.17 -23.38 -2.20
N GLU A 150 -14.10 -24.31 -2.08
CA GLU A 150 -15.30 -24.35 -2.91
C GLU A 150 -16.52 -24.03 -2.05
N VAL A 151 -17.33 -23.09 -2.53
CA VAL A 151 -18.55 -22.64 -1.87
C VAL A 151 -19.69 -22.86 -2.85
N GLU A 152 -20.61 -23.77 -2.52
CA GLU A 152 -21.77 -24.10 -3.37
C GLU A 152 -21.38 -24.49 -4.82
N GLY A 153 -20.24 -25.14 -5.00
CA GLY A 153 -19.71 -25.54 -6.32
C GLY A 153 -18.98 -24.42 -7.07
N HIS A 154 -18.71 -23.28 -6.42
CA HIS A 154 -17.95 -22.18 -6.96
C HIS A 154 -16.60 -22.03 -6.25
N SER A 155 -15.52 -21.90 -7.02
CA SER A 155 -14.18 -21.71 -6.46
C SER A 155 -13.98 -20.29 -5.91
N VAL A 156 -13.30 -20.20 -4.77
CA VAL A 156 -12.86 -18.96 -4.12
C VAL A 156 -11.38 -19.10 -3.79
N VAL A 157 -10.60 -18.07 -4.12
CA VAL A 157 -9.20 -17.97 -3.73
C VAL A 157 -9.04 -16.74 -2.84
N VAL A 158 -8.63 -16.97 -1.60
CA VAL A 158 -8.44 -15.96 -0.55
C VAL A 158 -6.95 -15.80 -0.28
N PHE A 159 -6.49 -14.59 -0.01
CA PHE A 159 -5.09 -14.27 0.23
C PHE A 159 -4.94 -13.06 1.15
N SER A 160 -3.80 -12.93 1.83
CA SER A 160 -3.48 -11.73 2.61
C SER A 160 -3.51 -10.46 1.76
N SER A 161 -3.88 -9.35 2.37
CA SER A 161 -4.02 -8.05 1.71
C SER A 161 -2.94 -7.07 2.17
N GLY A 162 -1.84 -6.91 1.44
CA GLY A 162 -0.82 -5.90 1.78
C GLY A 162 -0.38 -5.89 3.25
N HIS A 163 -0.66 -4.78 3.94
CA HIS A 163 -0.36 -4.57 5.36
C HIS A 163 -1.48 -5.07 6.31
N GLY A 164 -2.49 -5.74 5.78
CA GLY A 164 -3.75 -6.09 6.44
C GLY A 164 -4.84 -5.07 6.11
N ASP A 165 -5.42 -4.45 7.14
CA ASP A 165 -6.59 -3.59 7.02
C ASP A 165 -6.33 -2.34 6.17
N GLY A 166 -7.30 -2.01 5.32
CA GLY A 166 -7.15 -0.89 4.39
C GLY A 166 -8.33 -0.71 3.46
N ILE A 167 -8.24 0.30 2.60
CA ILE A 167 -9.16 0.53 1.49
C ILE A 167 -8.36 0.37 0.22
N TYR A 168 -8.73 -0.60 -0.60
CA TYR A 168 -7.98 -1.00 -1.79
C TYR A 168 -8.82 -0.84 -3.04
N ALA A 169 -8.15 -0.54 -4.15
CA ALA A 169 -8.79 -0.30 -5.44
C ALA A 169 -8.44 -1.42 -6.42
N SER A 170 -9.37 -1.68 -7.33
CA SER A 170 -9.26 -2.74 -8.32
C SER A 170 -9.28 -2.18 -9.75
N TYR A 171 -8.65 -2.91 -10.66
CA TYR A 171 -8.40 -2.45 -12.02
C TYR A 171 -8.63 -3.58 -13.04
N TRP A 172 -9.31 -3.26 -14.13
CA TRP A 172 -9.38 -4.12 -15.31
C TRP A 172 -8.18 -3.86 -16.21
N GLY A 173 -7.46 -4.92 -16.55
CA GLY A 173 -6.46 -4.92 -17.60
C GLY A 173 -7.14 -5.22 -18.93
N LEU A 174 -7.06 -4.29 -19.87
CA LEU A 174 -7.69 -4.35 -21.18
C LEU A 174 -6.65 -4.64 -22.28
N ASP A 175 -7.05 -5.44 -23.27
CA ASP A 175 -6.28 -5.62 -24.51
C ASP A 175 -6.50 -4.48 -25.51
N ALA A 176 -5.86 -4.58 -26.69
CA ALA A 176 -5.94 -3.57 -27.74
C ALA A 176 -7.35 -3.38 -28.31
N GLU A 177 -8.23 -4.35 -28.14
CA GLU A 177 -9.63 -4.31 -28.56
C GLU A 177 -10.57 -3.83 -27.43
N GLY A 178 -10.02 -3.49 -26.25
CA GLY A 178 -10.78 -3.03 -25.08
C GLY A 178 -11.42 -4.14 -24.27
N ARG A 179 -11.08 -5.41 -24.52
CA ARG A 179 -11.63 -6.56 -23.78
C ARG A 179 -10.85 -6.76 -22.49
N ALA A 180 -11.56 -7.12 -21.42
CA ALA A 180 -10.92 -7.45 -20.14
C ALA A 180 -10.15 -8.78 -20.24
N VAL A 181 -8.84 -8.72 -20.02
CA VAL A 181 -7.93 -9.87 -20.04
C VAL A 181 -7.25 -10.12 -18.69
N ALA A 182 -7.37 -9.18 -17.75
CA ALA A 182 -7.00 -9.35 -16.36
C ALA A 182 -7.87 -8.51 -15.42
N LEU A 183 -8.01 -8.93 -14.16
CA LEU A 183 -8.52 -8.12 -13.05
C LEU A 183 -7.47 -8.12 -11.96
N ALA A 184 -7.11 -6.95 -11.44
CA ALA A 184 -6.12 -6.80 -10.40
C ALA A 184 -6.64 -6.01 -9.20
N ILE A 185 -6.14 -6.33 -8.02
CA ILE A 185 -6.30 -5.58 -6.77
C ILE A 185 -4.93 -5.04 -6.40
N ASP A 186 -4.84 -3.74 -6.14
CA ASP A 186 -3.60 -3.08 -5.73
C ASP A 186 -3.63 -2.76 -4.23
N PHE A 187 -2.68 -3.33 -3.48
CA PHE A 187 -2.55 -3.10 -2.05
C PHE A 187 -1.67 -1.90 -1.69
N GLY A 188 -1.15 -1.19 -2.70
CA GLY A 188 -0.43 0.08 -2.53
C GLY A 188 0.98 -0.05 -1.99
N LEU A 189 1.54 -1.26 -1.91
CA LEU A 189 2.91 -1.49 -1.43
C LEU A 189 3.97 -0.98 -2.41
N LEU A 190 3.64 -0.89 -3.69
CA LEU A 190 4.53 -0.37 -4.74
C LEU A 190 4.17 1.07 -5.12
N ILE A 191 3.57 1.81 -4.18
CA ILE A 191 3.27 3.23 -4.29
C ILE A 191 4.18 4.01 -3.35
N GLY A 192 4.98 4.90 -3.93
CA GLY A 192 5.78 5.88 -3.23
C GLY A 192 5.02 7.17 -2.97
N ARG A 193 5.63 8.00 -2.13
CA ARG A 193 5.16 9.33 -1.77
C ARG A 193 5.98 10.37 -2.51
N VAL A 194 5.29 11.38 -3.01
CA VAL A 194 5.92 12.60 -3.51
C VAL A 194 6.10 13.54 -2.32
N PHE A 195 7.31 14.04 -2.14
CA PHE A 195 7.62 14.95 -1.04
C PHE A 195 8.13 16.29 -1.54
N GLU A 196 7.72 17.34 -0.83
CA GLU A 196 8.50 18.57 -0.77
C GLU A 196 9.47 18.50 0.40
N ARG A 197 10.74 18.86 0.14
CA ARG A 197 11.82 18.83 1.13
C ARG A 197 12.24 20.25 1.49
N PHE A 198 12.26 20.53 2.79
CA PHE A 198 12.72 21.78 3.37
C PHE A 198 13.91 21.51 4.27
N VAL A 199 15.01 22.23 4.09
CA VAL A 199 16.17 22.13 4.98
C VAL A 199 16.21 23.37 5.85
N VAL A 200 16.25 23.17 7.17
CA VAL A 200 16.26 24.22 8.18
C VAL A 200 17.49 24.02 9.07
N PRO A 201 18.24 25.08 9.40
CA PRO A 201 19.34 24.97 10.35
C PRO A 201 18.84 24.45 11.70
N ARG A 202 19.71 23.75 12.45
CA ARG A 202 19.39 23.39 13.83
C ARG A 202 19.09 24.66 14.63
N PRO A 203 17.97 24.72 15.36
CA PRO A 203 17.67 25.89 16.17
C PRO A 203 18.61 25.95 17.38
N HIS A 204 19.30 27.07 17.52
CA HIS A 204 20.19 27.36 18.66
C HIS A 204 19.54 28.25 19.72
N ARG A 205 18.36 28.83 19.42
CA ARG A 205 17.65 29.77 20.29
C ARG A 205 16.26 29.24 20.64
N ARG A 206 15.78 29.64 21.82
CA ARG A 206 14.41 29.39 22.26
C ARG A 206 13.44 30.22 21.42
N GLY A 207 12.21 29.75 21.29
CA GLY A 207 11.15 30.43 20.56
C GLY A 207 10.86 29.81 19.20
N ARG A 208 10.16 30.56 18.35
CA ARG A 208 9.80 30.13 17.00
C ARG A 208 11.07 30.06 16.15
N VAL A 209 11.19 29.00 15.36
CA VAL A 209 12.25 28.85 14.35
C VAL A 209 11.73 29.49 13.07
N ASP A 210 12.54 30.37 12.48
CA ASP A 210 12.19 31.01 11.22
C ASP A 210 12.28 30.01 10.06
N ALA A 211 11.14 29.74 9.45
CA ALA A 211 11.00 28.82 8.33
C ALA A 211 9.75 29.23 7.51
N PRO A 212 9.86 30.29 6.68
CA PRO A 212 8.71 30.84 5.97
C PRO A 212 8.06 29.82 5.02
N ALA A 213 8.88 29.03 4.33
CA ALA A 213 8.41 27.99 3.40
C ALA A 213 7.58 26.89 4.10
N LEU A 214 8.00 26.45 5.30
CA LEU A 214 7.23 25.51 6.12
C LEU A 214 5.96 26.17 6.68
N THR A 215 6.05 27.43 7.12
CA THR A 215 4.90 28.18 7.63
C THR A 215 3.81 28.33 6.56
N ALA A 216 4.20 28.56 5.31
CA ALA A 216 3.27 28.63 4.17
C ALA A 216 2.51 27.31 3.94
N ARG A 217 3.08 26.17 4.37
CA ARG A 217 2.45 24.83 4.37
C ARG A 217 1.75 24.49 5.68
N GLY A 218 1.53 25.48 6.55
CA GLY A 218 0.88 25.27 7.84
C GLY A 218 1.72 24.49 8.85
N VAL A 219 3.03 24.37 8.62
CA VAL A 219 3.99 23.72 9.53
C VAL A 219 4.81 24.79 10.24
N THR A 220 4.85 24.74 11.58
CA THR A 220 5.67 25.67 12.37
C THR A 220 6.62 24.92 13.27
N LEU A 221 7.80 25.48 13.46
CA LEU A 221 8.89 24.91 14.25
C LEU A 221 9.13 25.80 15.47
N ARG A 222 9.31 25.20 16.65
CA ARG A 222 9.47 25.94 17.90
C ARG A 222 10.32 25.19 18.91
N VAL A 223 11.26 25.89 19.56
CA VAL A 223 11.96 25.40 20.75
C VAL A 223 11.28 25.99 21.99
N PRO A 224 10.54 25.21 22.81
CA PRO A 224 9.77 25.75 23.92
C PRO A 224 10.65 26.35 25.01
N TRP A 225 10.18 27.44 25.61
CA TRP A 225 10.89 28.14 26.68
C TRP A 225 11.16 27.28 27.91
N LEU A 226 10.15 26.54 28.37
CA LEU A 226 10.23 25.66 29.55
C LEU A 226 10.91 24.31 29.27
N ARG A 227 11.17 24.00 27.98
CA ARG A 227 11.67 22.71 27.53
C ARG A 227 12.67 22.91 26.38
N PRO A 228 13.79 23.64 26.59
CA PRO A 228 14.67 24.11 25.50
C PRO A 228 15.47 23.00 24.82
N ARG A 229 15.49 21.79 25.39
CA ARG A 229 16.05 20.60 24.74
C ARG A 229 15.15 20.03 23.65
N TRP A 230 13.88 20.44 23.56
CA TRP A 230 12.94 19.90 22.60
C TRP A 230 12.73 20.87 21.45
N LEU A 231 12.76 20.37 20.21
CA LEU A 231 12.18 21.04 19.06
C LEU A 231 10.78 20.48 18.84
N GLU A 232 9.77 21.34 18.88
CA GLU A 232 8.39 21.03 18.55
C GLU A 232 8.08 21.40 17.10
N ILE A 233 7.44 20.48 16.38
CA ILE A 233 6.93 20.69 15.02
C ILE A 233 5.42 20.64 15.08
N HIS A 234 4.76 21.74 14.73
CA HIS A 234 3.33 21.91 14.82
C HIS A 234 2.71 21.94 13.42
N GLY A 235 1.70 21.12 13.17
CA GLY A 235 0.93 21.11 11.93
C GLY A 235 -0.49 21.64 12.15
N ALA A 236 -0.79 22.85 11.67
CA ALA A 236 -2.10 23.46 11.87
C ALA A 236 -3.13 23.07 10.79
N ARG A 237 -2.67 22.54 9.64
CA ARG A 237 -3.48 22.18 8.45
C ARG A 237 -2.91 20.99 7.70
N LEU A 238 -2.31 20.05 8.41
CA LEU A 238 -1.85 18.81 7.80
C LEU A 238 -3.06 17.86 7.79
N PRO A 239 -3.64 17.48 6.62
CA PRO A 239 -4.60 16.38 6.58
C PRO A 239 -3.99 15.13 7.25
N ALA A 240 -4.82 14.19 7.69
CA ALA A 240 -4.39 12.99 8.43
C ALA A 240 -3.25 12.21 7.73
N GLU A 241 -3.11 12.37 6.42
CA GLU A 241 -2.10 11.73 5.56
C GLU A 241 -0.75 12.47 5.45
N HIS A 242 -0.66 13.73 5.90
CA HIS A 242 0.59 14.49 5.84
C HIS A 242 1.55 14.03 6.94
N ARG A 243 2.52 13.22 6.54
CA ARG A 243 3.58 12.72 7.41
C ARG A 243 4.79 13.66 7.32
N VAL A 244 5.23 14.17 8.47
CA VAL A 244 6.47 14.96 8.57
C VAL A 244 7.63 14.04 8.93
N TYR A 245 8.64 13.99 8.06
CA TYR A 245 9.88 13.25 8.30
C TYR A 245 11.00 14.22 8.59
N VAL A 246 11.82 13.92 9.60
CA VAL A 246 12.95 14.76 9.98
C VAL A 246 14.26 13.98 9.83
N ARG A 247 15.13 14.42 8.92
CA ARG A 247 16.48 13.87 8.75
C ARG A 247 17.52 14.84 9.27
N LEU A 248 18.55 14.32 9.92
CA LEU A 248 19.74 15.07 10.28
C LEU A 248 20.76 14.96 9.16
N THR A 249 21.26 16.09 8.66
CA THR A 249 22.29 16.11 7.61
C THR A 249 23.55 16.78 8.13
N SER A 250 24.64 16.03 8.25
CA SER A 250 25.99 16.55 8.47
C SER A 250 26.62 16.97 7.14
N PRO A 251 27.41 18.07 7.08
CA PRO A 251 28.21 18.39 5.90
C PRO A 251 29.30 17.32 5.68
N GLY A 252 29.33 16.67 4.51
CA GLY A 252 30.43 15.79 4.10
C GLY A 252 30.32 14.31 4.47
N GLU A 253 29.30 13.87 5.22
CA GLU A 253 29.06 12.44 5.47
C GLU A 253 28.08 11.86 4.43
N ALA A 254 28.56 10.88 3.66
CA ALA A 254 27.71 9.85 3.09
C ALA A 254 27.44 8.80 4.19
N ALA A 255 26.17 8.37 4.34
CA ALA A 255 25.61 7.44 5.34
C ALA A 255 25.28 8.09 6.71
N ASP A 256 24.02 8.40 7.05
CA ASP A 256 22.79 7.59 7.23
C ASP A 256 22.51 7.29 8.71
N ARG A 257 21.94 8.30 9.39
CA ARG A 257 21.10 8.03 10.56
C ARG A 257 19.78 8.78 10.42
N TRP A 258 18.78 8.05 9.93
CA TRP A 258 17.39 8.50 9.96
C TRP A 258 16.86 8.34 11.39
N ILE A 259 16.51 9.42 12.06
CA ILE A 259 15.66 9.35 13.24
C ILE A 259 14.22 9.33 12.71
N ARG A 260 13.74 8.14 12.34
CA ARG A 260 12.38 7.95 11.80
C ARG A 260 11.39 7.94 12.96
N HIS A 261 10.46 8.89 12.97
CA HIS A 261 9.27 8.81 13.82
C HIS A 261 8.04 9.00 12.96
N HIS A 262 7.17 8.00 12.98
CA HIS A 262 5.88 8.02 12.29
C HIS A 262 4.85 8.76 13.15
N PHE A 263 3.98 9.55 12.51
CA PHE A 263 2.73 9.97 13.11
C PHE A 263 1.74 8.81 12.98
N THR A 264 1.25 8.26 14.09
CA THR A 264 0.03 7.46 14.12
C THR A 264 -0.85 7.90 15.29
N GLY A 265 -2.13 8.19 15.03
CA GLY A 265 -3.15 8.37 16.06
C GLY A 265 -3.78 9.77 16.21
N GLN A 266 -5.06 9.75 16.58
CA GLN A 266 -6.13 10.73 16.35
C GLN A 266 -6.05 12.11 17.06
N ASP A 267 -4.99 12.48 17.79
CA ASP A 267 -5.01 13.75 18.55
C ASP A 267 -3.68 14.46 18.83
N ARG A 268 -2.70 14.48 17.91
CA ARG A 268 -1.41 15.18 18.17
C ARG A 268 -0.89 16.02 17.01
N ARG A 269 -1.29 17.29 17.00
CA ARG A 269 -0.77 18.37 16.12
C ARG A 269 0.70 18.74 16.36
N VAL A 270 1.42 18.05 17.27
CA VAL A 270 2.76 18.44 17.74
C VAL A 270 3.71 17.24 17.82
N PHE A 271 4.78 17.26 17.04
CA PHE A 271 5.90 16.32 17.10
C PHE A 271 7.07 16.92 17.88
N ARG A 272 7.89 16.09 18.54
CA ARG A 272 9.01 16.55 19.37
C ARG A 272 10.29 15.79 19.06
N ILE A 273 11.39 16.54 18.88
CA ILE A 273 12.75 16.00 18.73
C ILE A 273 13.60 16.45 19.91
N ASP A 274 14.33 15.53 20.55
CA ASP A 274 15.34 15.92 21.53
C ASP A 274 16.57 16.45 20.79
N LEU A 275 16.79 17.76 20.87
CA LEU A 275 17.92 18.44 20.24
C LEU A 275 19.28 17.95 20.77
N ARG A 276 19.35 17.19 21.88
CA ARG A 276 20.61 16.56 22.32
C ARG A 276 21.04 15.40 21.42
N GLU A 277 20.10 14.77 20.73
CA GLU A 277 20.36 13.71 19.76
C GLU A 277 20.75 14.28 18.39
N VAL A 278 20.67 15.60 18.22
CA VAL A 278 21.00 16.31 16.99
C VAL A 278 22.41 16.90 17.09
N PRO A 279 23.37 16.52 16.20
CA PRO A 279 24.69 17.14 16.17
C PRO A 279 24.63 18.66 15.96
N ALA A 280 25.61 19.41 16.49
CA ALA A 280 25.65 20.88 16.36
C ALA A 280 25.74 21.36 14.91
N ALA A 281 26.46 20.61 14.08
CA ALA A 281 26.64 20.89 12.66
C ALA A 281 25.49 20.37 11.77
N ALA A 282 24.53 19.63 12.32
CA ALA A 282 23.47 19.03 11.53
C ALA A 282 22.38 20.04 11.17
N ALA A 283 21.86 19.95 9.94
CA ALA A 283 20.60 20.59 9.57
C ALA A 283 19.43 19.60 9.72
N LEU A 284 18.22 20.14 9.81
CA LEU A 284 16.97 19.40 9.87
C LEU A 284 16.35 19.42 8.48
N ALA A 285 16.18 18.26 7.86
CA ALA A 285 15.39 18.15 6.63
C ALA A 285 13.97 17.70 6.98
N VAL A 286 12.99 18.57 6.73
CA VAL A 286 11.56 18.32 6.90
C VAL A 286 10.98 17.91 5.55
N ARG A 287 10.39 16.72 5.43
CA ARG A 287 9.61 16.31 4.24
C ARG A 287 8.11 16.44 4.51
N ILE A 288 7.37 16.98 3.56
CA ILE A 288 5.90 17.03 3.56
C ILE A 288 5.41 16.21 2.38
N VAL A 289 4.53 15.24 2.61
CA VAL A 289 3.88 14.46 1.54
C VAL A 289 2.94 15.37 0.77
N THR A 290 3.12 15.47 -0.55
CA THR A 290 2.29 16.28 -1.45
C THR A 290 1.54 15.46 -2.49
N GLY A 291 1.77 14.15 -2.53
CA GLY A 291 1.09 13.24 -3.44
C GLY A 291 1.63 11.83 -3.33
N LEU A 292 1.12 10.96 -4.19
CA LEU A 292 1.53 9.58 -4.35
C LEU A 292 2.01 9.36 -5.79
N ARG A 293 2.88 8.37 -6.00
CA ARG A 293 3.36 7.95 -7.32
C ARG A 293 3.65 6.44 -7.32
N PRO A 294 3.58 5.75 -8.46
CA PRO A 294 4.17 4.42 -8.54
C PRO A 294 5.67 4.47 -8.19
N LEU A 295 6.17 3.42 -7.54
CA LEU A 295 7.61 3.24 -7.38
C LEU A 295 8.27 2.99 -8.73
N THR A 296 9.50 3.47 -8.87
CA THR A 296 10.29 3.29 -10.08
C THR A 296 11.11 2.01 -9.97
N PRO A 297 11.30 1.27 -11.08
CA PRO A 297 12.30 0.21 -11.16
C PRO A 297 13.67 0.68 -10.65
N ALA A 298 14.34 -0.20 -9.89
CA ALA A 298 15.64 0.05 -9.28
C ALA A 298 16.81 -0.20 -10.25
#